data_AF-A0A7V9WKN0-F1
#
_entry.id   AF-A0A7V9WKN0-F1
#
_cell.length_a   1.000
_cell.length_b   1.000
_cell.length_c   1.000
_cell.angle_alpha   90.00
_cell.angle_beta   90.00
_cell.angle_gamma   90.00
#
_symmetry.space_group_name_H-M   'P 1'
#
loop_
_entity.id
_entity.type
_entity.pdbx_description
1 polymer ?
#
loop_
_entity_poly.entity_id
_entity_poly.type
_entity_poly.pdbx_seq_one_letter_code
_entity_poly.pdbx_strand_id
1 'polypeptide(L)' 'MAKRRASDLFVECLEAEGVKHVFGIPGEETLDLNESLAKSSIEFVPTRHEQGG' A
#
# COMPACT_ATOMS: atom_id res chain seq x y z
N MET A 1 17.57 15.39 0.78
CA MET A 1 16.81 14.20 1.24
C MET A 1 15.55 14.12 0.42
N ALA A 2 15.17 12.94 -0.08
CA ALA A 2 13.86 12.78 -0.70
C ALA A 2 12.78 13.12 0.33
N LYS A 3 11.77 13.91 -0.06
CA LYS A 3 10.70 14.32 0.84
C LYS A 3 9.80 13.10 1.11
N ARG A 4 9.71 12.67 2.37
CA ARG A 4 8.82 11.58 2.81
C ARG A 4 7.36 11.99 2.60
N ARG A 5 6.58 11.14 1.96
CA ARG A 5 5.13 11.32 1.74
C ARG A 5 4.33 10.75 2.90
N ALA A 6 3.08 11.18 3.03
CA ALA A 6 2.17 10.60 4.02
C ALA A 6 1.92 9.10 3.76
N SER A 7 1.87 8.68 2.49
CA SER A 7 1.75 7.28 2.11
C SER A 7 2.94 6.43 2.57
N ASP A 8 4.15 6.99 2.56
CA ASP A 8 5.35 6.29 3.05
C ASP A 8 5.21 6.01 4.56
N LEU A 9 4.83 7.03 5.36
CA LEU A 9 4.57 6.85 6.80
C LEU A 9 3.46 5.84 7.06
N PHE A 10 2.39 5.87 6.26
CA PHE A 10 1.28 4.94 6.41
C PHE A 10 1.74 3.48 6.20
N VAL A 11 2.52 3.22 5.15
CA VAL A 11 3.06 1.89 4.86
C VAL A 11 4.07 1.44 5.92
N GLU A 12 4.96 2.32 6.38
CA GLU A 12 5.89 2.01 7.47
C GLU A 12 5.15 1.62 8.76
N CYS A 13 4.03 2.27 9.09
CA CYS A 13 3.19 1.87 10.21
C CYS A 13 2.60 0.47 10.02
N LEU A 14 2.12 0.13 8.82
CA LEU A 14 1.64 -1.24 8.53
C LEU A 14 2.75 -2.28 8.68
N GLU A 15 3.97 -1.98 8.22
CA GLU A 15 5.13 -2.86 8.39
C GLU A 15 5.48 -3.07 9.87
N ALA A 16 5.43 -2.00 10.67
CA ALA A 16 5.69 -2.06 12.11
C ALA A 16 4.65 -2.91 12.86
N GLU A 17 3.39 -2.89 12.42
CA GLU A 17 2.31 -3.77 12.91
C GLU A 17 2.41 -5.21 12.36
N GLY A 18 3.43 -5.50 11.54
CA GLY A 18 3.69 -6.83 11.02
C GLY A 18 2.80 -7.26 9.85
N VAL A 19 2.10 -6.34 9.21
CA VAL A 19 1.29 -6.62 8.01
C VAL A 19 2.17 -7.21 6.91
N LYS A 20 1.65 -8.24 6.22
CA LYS A 20 2.37 -8.96 5.15
C LYS A 20 1.70 -8.84 3.79
N HIS A 21 0.37 -8.69 3.77
CA HIS A 21 -0.40 -8.62 2.54
C HIS A 21 -1.42 -7.49 2.62
N VAL A 22 -1.61 -6.77 1.52
CA VAL A 22 -2.66 -5.78 1.33
C VAL A 22 -3.45 -6.14 0.08
N PHE A 23 -4.76 -6.27 0.20
CA PHE A 23 -5.66 -6.57 -0.91
C PHE A 23 -6.34 -5.28 -1.36
N GLY A 24 -6.45 -5.05 -2.66
CA GLY A 24 -7.14 -3.86 -3.17
C GLY A 24 -7.19 -3.76 -4.68
N ILE A 25 -7.71 -2.65 -5.16
CA ILE A 25 -7.69 -2.26 -6.58
C ILE A 25 -6.89 -0.97 -6.70
N PRO A 26 -5.87 -0.91 -7.58
CA PRO A 26 -5.14 0.33 -7.81
C PRO A 26 -6.03 1.36 -8.50
N GLY A 27 -5.99 2.61 -8.04
CA GLY A 27 -6.68 3.75 -8.64
C GLY A 27 -5.84 5.02 -8.60
N GLU A 28 -6.25 6.04 -9.34
CA GLU A 28 -5.57 7.34 -9.40
C GLU A 28 -5.45 7.98 -8.00
N GLU A 29 -6.53 7.94 -7.22
CA GLU A 29 -6.59 8.47 -5.86
C GLU A 29 -5.65 7.74 -4.87
N THR A 30 -5.27 6.50 -5.18
CA THR A 30 -4.38 5.69 -4.32
C THR A 30 -2.96 5.58 -4.87
N LEU A 31 -2.61 6.30 -5.95
CA LEU A 31 -1.35 6.13 -6.66
C LEU A 31 -0.12 6.27 -5.74
N ASP A 32 -0.11 7.29 -4.88
CA ASP A 32 0.96 7.50 -3.89
C ASP A 32 1.08 6.33 -2.90
N LEU A 33 -0.04 5.73 -2.48
CA LEU A 33 -0.08 4.57 -1.60
C LEU A 33 0.39 3.31 -2.33
N ASN A 34 -0.05 3.09 -3.56
CA ASN A 34 0.39 1.98 -4.40
C ASN A 34 1.90 2.04 -4.64
N GLU A 35 2.46 3.22 -4.89
CA GLU A 35 3.90 3.39 -5.03
C GLU A 35 4.67 3.12 -3.74
N SER A 36 4.15 3.54 -2.59
CA SER A 36 4.78 3.27 -1.29
C SER A 36 4.72 1.78 -0.94
N LEU A 37 3.58 1.12 -1.19
CA LEU A 37 3.43 -0.33 -1.04
C LEU A 37 4.40 -1.09 -1.94
N ALA A 38 4.55 -0.68 -3.21
CA ALA A 38 5.45 -1.31 -4.17
C ALA A 38 6.94 -1.23 -3.78
N LYS A 39 7.31 -0.31 -2.88
CA LYS A 39 8.67 -0.17 -2.34
C LYS A 39 8.87 -0.86 -0.99
N SER A 40 7.80 -1.39 -0.40
CA SER A 40 7.79 -2.00 0.93
C SER A 40 8.01 -3.51 0.89
N SER A 41 8.08 -4.12 2.07
CA SER A 41 8.09 -5.59 2.22
C SER A 41 6.69 -6.24 2.17
N ILE A 42 5.63 -5.43 2.08
CA ILE A 42 4.23 -5.88 2.03
C ILE A 42 3.86 -6.28 0.60
N GLU A 43 3.29 -7.47 0.43
CA GLU A 43 2.76 -7.92 -0.85
C GLU A 43 1.40 -7.27 -1.14
N PHE A 44 1.31 -6.52 -2.24
CA PHE A 44 0.03 -6.04 -2.75
C PHE A 44 -0.63 -7.10 -3.63
N VAL A 45 -1.80 -7.59 -3.21
CA VAL A 45 -2.58 -8.59 -3.94
C VAL A 45 -3.73 -7.89 -4.67
N PRO A 46 -3.64 -7.70 -6.00
CA PRO A 46 -4.69 -7.04 -6.76
C PRO A 46 -5.95 -7.90 -6.80
N THR A 47 -7.09 -7.26 -6.58
CA THR A 47 -8.42 -7.90 -6.62
C THR A 47 -9.19 -7.44 -7.87
N ARG A 48 -10.26 -8.17 -8.22
CA ARG A 48 -11.16 -7.80 -9.33
C ARG A 48 -12.31 -6.89 -8.90
N HIS A 49 -12.69 -6.97 -7.63
CA HIS A 49 -13.73 -6.16 -6.99
C HIS A 49 -13.39 -6.05 -5.50
N GLU A 50 -13.49 -4.86 -4.93
CA GLU A 50 -13.07 -4.56 -3.55
C GLU A 50 -13.89 -5.33 -2.51
N GLN A 51 -15.18 -5.55 -2.79
CA GLN A 51 -16.08 -6.33 -1.93
C GLN A 51 -15.68 -7.82 -1.83
N GLY A 52 -14.91 -8.36 -2.79
CA GLY A 52 -14.41 -9.74 -2.75
C GLY A 52 -15.50 -10.81 -2.66
N GLY A 53 -16.60 -10.63 -3.42
CA GLY A 53 -17.73 -11.57 -3.46
C GLY A 53 -17.33 -13.02 -3.72
#